data_AF-A0A945XDF3-F1
#
_entry.id   AF-A0A945XDF3-F1
#
_cell.length_a   1.000
_cell.length_b   1.000
_cell.length_c   1.000
_cell.angle_alpha   90.00
_cell.angle_beta   90.00
_cell.angle_gamma   90.00
#
_symmetry.space_group_name_H-M   'P 1'
#
loop_
_entity.id
_entity.type
_entity.pdbx_description
1 polymer ?
#
loop_
_entity_poly.entity_id
_entity_poly.type
_entity_poly.pdbx_seq_one_letter_code
_entity_poly.pdbx_strand_id
1 'polypeptide(L)'
;GDVYVAGAKGIDGVALTQQSLVSHLGGWAQYFLTAAILLFAFSSIIYNYYLGENAMTVMTRNPLSIHALRIGITAIVFLGAVAPGATSVFFFSDPMMGVLAVVNLLALTMLFPIAKRLLNDFRDQLKAGVVRPVFDPDKFPDLNIDRTAWTGKETEK
;
A
#
# COMPACT_ATOMS: atom_id res chain seq x y z
N GLY A 1 -8.95 -0.50 37.44
CA GLY A 1 -8.86 -0.12 36.02
C GLY A 1 -7.94 1.06 35.95
N ASP A 2 -6.64 0.80 35.86
CA ASP A 2 -5.55 1.78 36.03
C ASP A 2 -4.54 1.69 34.88
N VAL A 3 -5.00 1.32 33.68
CA VAL A 3 -4.10 1.08 32.53
C VAL A 3 -3.90 2.38 31.72
N TYR A 4 -4.62 3.45 32.04
CA TYR A 4 -4.55 4.70 31.29
C TYR A 4 -4.39 5.91 32.21
N VAL A 5 -3.30 6.66 32.02
CA VAL A 5 -3.14 8.02 32.53
C VAL A 5 -3.06 8.95 31.32
N ALA A 6 -4.06 9.82 31.17
CA ALA A 6 -4.11 10.78 30.06
C ALA A 6 -2.93 11.76 30.15
N GLY A 7 -2.15 11.88 29.07
CA GLY A 7 -1.04 12.85 28.97
C GLY A 7 0.37 12.31 29.19
N ALA A 8 0.55 11.00 29.39
CA ALA A 8 1.88 10.39 29.44
C ALA A 8 2.56 10.40 28.05
N LYS A 9 3.39 11.41 27.78
CA LYS A 9 4.29 11.41 26.62
C LYS A 9 5.33 10.30 26.81
N GLY A 10 5.29 9.28 25.96
CA GLY A 10 6.31 8.22 25.91
C GLY A 10 5.80 6.78 26.00
N ILE A 11 4.49 6.55 26.09
CA ILE A 11 3.96 5.17 26.06
C ILE A 11 3.63 4.80 24.61
N ASP A 12 4.38 3.83 24.09
CA ASP A 12 4.20 3.26 22.75
C ASP A 12 2.78 2.68 22.62
N GLY A 13 2.00 3.15 21.64
CA GLY A 13 0.61 2.75 21.44
C GLY A 13 0.44 1.24 21.26
N VAL A 14 1.46 0.59 20.69
CA VAL A 14 1.51 -0.87 20.55
C VAL A 14 1.60 -1.54 21.93
N ALA A 15 2.45 -1.03 22.82
CA ALA A 15 2.59 -1.55 24.19
C ALA A 15 1.30 -1.37 25.01
N LEU A 16 0.62 -0.23 24.83
CA LEU A 16 -0.67 0.05 25.49
C LEU A 16 -1.77 -0.93 25.06
N THR A 17 -1.82 -1.24 23.75
CA THR A 17 -2.77 -2.19 23.18
C THR A 17 -2.45 -3.62 23.63
N GLN A 18 -1.17 -4.00 23.68
CA GLN A 18 -0.72 -5.29 24.22
C GLN A 18 -1.12 -5.44 25.70
N GLN A 19 -0.84 -4.46 26.55
CA GLN A 19 -1.21 -4.50 27.97
C GLN A 19 -2.72 -4.59 28.19
N SER A 20 -3.49 -3.86 27.37
CA SER A 20 -4.96 -3.91 27.41
C SER A 20 -5.49 -5.30 27.03
N LEU A 21 -4.95 -5.92 25.97
CA LEU A 21 -5.32 -7.28 25.58
C LEU A 21 -4.93 -8.32 26.62
N VAL A 22 -3.72 -8.23 27.16
CA VAL A 22 -3.24 -9.15 28.21
C VAL A 22 -4.11 -9.07 29.46
N SER A 23 -4.56 -7.86 29.84
CA SER A 23 -5.44 -7.68 30.99
C SER A 23 -6.82 -8.35 30.84
N HIS A 24 -7.30 -8.54 29.61
CA HIS A 24 -8.62 -9.14 29.34
C HIS A 24 -8.55 -10.61 28.91
N LEU A 25 -7.50 -11.03 28.20
CA LEU A 25 -7.36 -12.36 27.61
C LEU A 25 -6.33 -13.26 28.32
N GLY A 26 -5.50 -12.67 29.19
CA GLY A 26 -4.43 -13.36 29.90
C GLY A 26 -3.06 -13.32 29.19
N GLY A 27 -2.02 -13.78 29.88
CA GLY A 27 -0.61 -13.64 29.44
C GLY A 27 -0.26 -14.34 28.12
N TRP A 28 -1.01 -15.36 27.69
CA TRP A 28 -0.78 -16.04 26.41
C TRP A 28 -1.00 -15.12 25.21
N ALA A 29 -1.91 -14.13 25.34
CA ALA A 29 -2.21 -13.18 24.28
C ALA A 29 -1.02 -12.30 23.90
N GLN A 30 -0.08 -12.07 24.85
CA GLN A 30 1.15 -11.32 24.59
C GLN A 30 2.01 -12.03 23.53
N TYR A 31 2.30 -13.32 23.74
CA TYR A 31 3.15 -14.10 22.84
C TYR A 31 2.53 -14.24 21.44
N PHE A 32 1.21 -14.47 21.39
CA PHE A 32 0.47 -14.53 20.13
C PHE A 32 0.56 -13.21 19.37
N LEU A 33 0.30 -12.08 20.05
CA LEU A 33 0.31 -10.76 19.43
C LEU A 33 1.71 -10.35 18.96
N THR A 34 2.77 -10.67 19.73
CA THR A 34 4.15 -10.47 19.27
C THR A 34 4.44 -11.24 17.98
N ALA A 35 4.04 -12.51 17.89
CA ALA A 35 4.23 -13.32 16.68
C ALA A 35 3.43 -12.76 15.48
N ALA A 36 2.18 -12.34 15.72
CA ALA A 36 1.34 -11.74 14.69
C ALA A 36 1.92 -10.43 14.16
N ILE A 37 2.40 -9.54 15.04
CA ILE A 37 3.04 -8.27 14.67
C ILE A 37 4.33 -8.53 13.89
N LEU A 38 5.14 -9.51 14.29
CA LEU A 38 6.36 -9.88 13.57
C LEU A 38 6.06 -10.31 12.13
N LEU A 39 5.10 -11.23 11.95
CA LEU A 39 4.69 -11.71 10.62
C LEU A 39 4.11 -10.57 9.78
N PHE A 40 3.26 -9.73 10.38
CA PHE A 40 2.64 -8.59 9.70
C PHE A 40 3.69 -7.56 9.24
N ALA A 41 4.63 -7.20 10.12
CA ALA A 41 5.71 -6.27 9.79
C ALA A 41 6.61 -6.85 8.68
N PHE A 42 6.96 -8.13 8.76
CA PHE A 42 7.75 -8.81 7.75
C PHE A 42 7.07 -8.80 6.37
N SER A 43 5.79 -9.20 6.29
CA SER A 43 5.03 -9.17 5.05
C SER A 43 4.88 -7.76 4.49
N SER A 44 4.69 -6.77 5.36
CA SER A 44 4.58 -5.36 4.96
C SER A 44 5.90 -4.83 4.39
N ILE A 45 7.05 -5.15 4.98
CA ILE A 45 8.36 -4.74 4.46
C ILE A 45 8.59 -5.34 3.07
N ILE A 46 8.32 -6.64 2.88
CA ILE A 46 8.47 -7.31 1.58
C ILE A 46 7.54 -6.67 0.53
N TYR A 47 6.29 -6.42 0.90
CA TYR A 47 5.33 -5.81 0.00
C TYR A 47 5.77 -4.40 -0.44
N ASN A 48 6.24 -3.57 0.49
CA ASN A 48 6.74 -2.23 0.19
C ASN A 48 8.03 -2.28 -0.65
N TYR A 49 8.93 -3.22 -0.39
CA TYR A 49 10.11 -3.46 -1.23
C TYR A 49 9.68 -3.78 -2.67
N TYR A 50 8.74 -4.70 -2.85
CA TYR A 50 8.26 -5.11 -4.17
C TYR A 50 7.61 -3.94 -4.94
N LEU A 51 6.79 -3.13 -4.25
CA LEU A 51 6.20 -1.93 -4.85
C LEU A 51 7.28 -0.94 -5.30
N GLY A 52 8.30 -0.71 -4.47
CA GLY A 52 9.44 0.15 -4.79
C GLY A 52 10.27 -0.37 -5.96
N GLU A 53 10.54 -1.67 -6.00
CA GLU A 53 11.30 -2.31 -7.08
C GLU A 53 10.56 -2.20 -8.42
N ASN A 54 9.25 -2.44 -8.44
CA ASN A 54 8.43 -2.25 -9.64
C ASN A 54 8.43 -0.80 -10.12
N ALA A 55 8.21 0.16 -9.22
CA ALA A 55 8.22 1.58 -9.57
C ALA A 55 9.58 2.01 -10.13
N MET A 56 10.67 1.57 -9.50
CA MET A 56 12.03 1.85 -9.96
C MET A 56 12.33 1.20 -11.31
N THR A 57 11.89 -0.04 -11.54
CA THR A 57 12.10 -0.76 -12.82
C THR A 57 11.37 -0.08 -13.98
N VAL A 58 10.18 0.48 -13.73
CA VAL A 58 9.45 1.27 -14.73
C VAL A 58 10.16 2.59 -15.03
N MET A 59 10.72 3.25 -14.02
CA MET A 59 11.38 4.55 -14.18
C MET A 59 12.83 4.43 -14.69
N THR A 60 13.52 3.32 -14.41
CA THR A 60 14.94 3.13 -14.73
C THR A 60 15.27 1.64 -14.92
N ARG A 61 15.88 1.29 -16.05
CA ARG A 61 16.34 -0.09 -16.36
C ARG A 61 17.71 -0.45 -15.76
N ASN A 62 18.27 0.39 -14.90
CA ASN A 62 19.60 0.19 -14.35
C ASN A 62 19.57 -0.79 -13.15
N PRO A 63 20.27 -1.93 -13.20
CA PRO A 63 20.32 -2.89 -12.10
C PRO A 63 20.94 -2.32 -10.82
N LEU A 64 21.80 -1.30 -10.91
CA LEU A 64 22.40 -0.63 -9.75
C LEU A 64 21.34 0.06 -8.87
N SER A 65 20.27 0.55 -9.47
CA SER A 65 19.18 1.23 -8.77
C SER A 65 18.40 0.27 -7.85
N ILE A 66 18.25 -1.00 -8.25
CA ILE A 66 17.61 -2.05 -7.46
C ILE A 66 18.49 -2.43 -6.26
N HIS A 67 19.81 -2.53 -6.49
CA HIS A 67 20.75 -2.81 -5.40
C HIS A 67 20.79 -1.68 -4.37
N ALA A 68 20.76 -0.41 -4.82
CA ALA A 68 20.66 0.74 -3.93
C ALA A 68 19.37 0.72 -3.08
N LEU A 69 18.22 0.39 -3.70
CA LEU A 69 16.94 0.23 -3.00
C LEU A 69 17.02 -0.84 -1.90
N ARG A 70 17.59 -2.01 -2.21
CA ARG A 70 17.75 -3.12 -1.26
C ARG A 70 18.60 -2.74 -0.05
N ILE A 71 19.71 -2.05 -0.30
CA ILE A 71 20.60 -1.55 0.77
C ILE A 71 19.87 -0.49 1.60
N GLY A 72 19.17 0.45 0.97
CA GLY A 72 18.41 1.50 1.65
C GLY A 72 17.33 0.96 2.57
N ILE A 73 16.50 0.02 2.10
CA ILE A 73 15.45 -0.60 2.92
C ILE A 73 16.04 -1.39 4.08
N THR A 74 17.11 -2.15 3.85
CA THR A 74 17.79 -2.89 4.92
C THR A 74 18.34 -1.95 5.98
N ALA A 75 18.96 -0.82 5.58
CA ALA A 75 19.47 0.18 6.50
C ALA A 75 18.35 0.84 7.33
N ILE A 76 17.22 1.18 6.70
CA ILE A 76 16.06 1.77 7.41
C ILE A 76 15.45 0.77 8.41
N VAL A 77 15.30 -0.50 8.02
CA VAL A 77 14.80 -1.55 8.94
C VAL A 77 15.76 -1.74 10.12
N PHE A 78 17.07 -1.74 9.87
CA PHE A 78 18.07 -1.83 10.93
C PHE A 78 18.03 -0.61 11.86
N LEU A 79 17.96 0.61 11.31
CA LEU A 79 17.83 1.83 12.10
C LEU A 79 16.54 1.82 12.95
N GLY A 80 15.42 1.36 12.40
CA GLY A 80 14.15 1.21 13.12
C GLY A 80 14.22 0.18 14.25
N ALA A 81 14.99 -0.89 14.08
CA ALA A 81 15.19 -1.90 15.11
C ALA A 81 16.11 -1.42 16.26
N VAL A 82 17.13 -0.61 15.96
CA VAL A 82 18.13 -0.15 16.94
C VAL A 82 17.67 1.12 17.68
N ALA A 83 16.83 1.95 17.08
CA ALA A 83 16.35 3.20 17.67
C ALA A 83 14.80 3.28 17.68
N PRO A 84 14.11 2.60 18.62
CA PRO A 84 12.65 2.63 18.74
C PRO A 84 12.09 4.05 18.99
N GLY A 85 12.88 4.91 19.62
CA GLY A 85 12.55 6.31 19.91
C GLY A 85 13.00 7.30 18.82
N ALA A 86 13.31 6.83 17.60
CA ALA A 86 13.72 7.69 16.50
C ALA A 86 12.55 8.52 15.96
N THR A 87 12.04 9.47 16.75
CA THR A 87 11.04 10.44 16.33
C THR A 87 11.48 11.19 15.07
N SER A 88 12.80 11.32 14.85
CA SER A 88 13.37 11.90 13.64
C SER A 88 12.97 11.18 12.34
N VAL A 89 12.76 9.86 12.35
CA VAL A 89 12.31 9.14 11.15
C VAL A 89 10.85 9.46 10.89
N PHE A 90 10.01 9.42 11.92
CA PHE A 90 8.60 9.80 11.80
C PHE A 90 8.42 11.26 11.35
N PHE A 91 9.19 12.20 11.90
CA PHE A 91 9.16 13.60 11.47
C PHE A 91 9.54 13.81 10.01
N PHE A 92 10.38 12.94 9.45
CA PHE A 92 10.72 12.98 8.03
C PHE A 92 9.67 12.24 7.17
N SER A 93 9.16 11.10 7.64
CA SER A 93 8.19 10.28 6.92
C SER A 93 6.80 10.91 6.82
N ASP A 94 6.33 11.62 7.84
CA ASP A 94 4.97 12.20 7.86
C ASP A 94 4.73 13.19 6.70
N PRO A 95 5.61 14.18 6.44
CA PRO A 95 5.46 15.06 5.27
C PRO A 95 5.59 14.31 3.94
N MET A 96 6.46 13.29 3.86
CA MET A 96 6.65 12.50 2.63
C MET A 96 5.40 11.68 2.28
N MET A 97 4.73 11.12 3.28
CA MET A 97 3.45 10.45 3.09
C MET A 97 2.37 11.43 2.60
N GLY A 98 2.39 12.67 3.11
CA GLY A 98 1.54 13.75 2.61
C GLY A 98 1.79 14.10 1.15
N VAL A 99 3.06 14.26 0.75
CA VAL A 99 3.43 14.55 -0.65
C VAL A 99 3.00 13.41 -1.58
N LEU A 100 3.26 12.16 -1.19
CA LEU A 100 2.83 10.97 -1.95
C LEU A 100 1.30 10.95 -2.13
N ALA A 101 0.56 11.26 -1.07
CA ALA A 101 -0.90 11.32 -1.13
C ALA A 101 -1.39 12.42 -2.08
N VAL A 102 -0.77 13.61 -2.05
CA VAL A 102 -1.13 14.72 -2.95
C VAL A 102 -0.85 14.37 -4.41
N VAL A 103 0.31 13.79 -4.72
CA VAL A 103 0.65 13.36 -6.08
C VAL A 103 -0.34 12.31 -6.59
N ASN A 104 -0.65 11.30 -5.78
CA ASN A 104 -1.64 10.28 -6.15
C ASN A 104 -3.04 10.88 -6.33
N LEU A 105 -3.44 11.83 -5.48
CA LEU A 105 -4.73 12.50 -5.61
C LEU A 105 -4.81 13.31 -6.90
N LEU A 106 -3.75 14.03 -7.28
CA LEU A 106 -3.67 14.76 -8.56
C LEU A 106 -3.73 13.81 -9.77
N ALA A 107 -3.06 12.67 -9.70
CA ALA A 107 -3.13 11.66 -10.76
C ALA A 107 -4.56 11.09 -10.89
N LEU A 108 -5.22 10.79 -9.76
CA LEU A 108 -6.59 10.30 -9.74
C LEU A 108 -7.59 11.33 -10.25
N THR A 109 -7.43 12.62 -9.93
CA THR A 109 -8.32 13.67 -10.43
C THR A 109 -8.15 13.88 -11.93
N MET A 110 -6.93 13.76 -12.46
CA MET A 110 -6.67 13.80 -13.90
C MET A 110 -7.24 12.56 -14.62
N LEU A 111 -7.21 11.38 -13.99
CA LEU A 111 -7.76 10.14 -14.55
C LEU A 111 -9.29 10.02 -14.37
N PHE A 112 -9.87 10.77 -13.44
CA PHE A 112 -11.29 10.76 -13.12
C PHE A 112 -12.24 10.87 -14.34
N PRO A 113 -12.05 11.80 -15.30
CA PRO A 113 -12.91 11.87 -16.48
C PRO A 113 -12.86 10.60 -17.34
N ILE A 114 -11.68 9.98 -17.47
CA ILE A 114 -11.48 8.74 -18.22
C ILE A 114 -12.16 7.57 -17.49
N ALA A 115 -11.91 7.44 -16.18
CA ALA A 115 -12.53 6.43 -15.33
C ALA A 115 -14.06 6.53 -15.35
N LYS A 116 -14.62 7.75 -15.33
CA LYS A 116 -16.08 7.97 -15.44
C LYS A 116 -16.63 7.53 -16.79
N ARG A 117 -15.94 7.80 -17.90
CA ARG A 117 -16.35 7.34 -19.25
C ARG A 117 -16.39 5.81 -19.32
N LEU A 118 -15.35 5.15 -18.85
CA LEU A 118 -15.25 3.68 -18.79
C LEU A 118 -16.35 3.07 -17.90
N LEU A 119 -16.57 3.66 -16.72
CA LEU A 119 -17.60 3.20 -15.79
C LEU A 119 -19.01 3.38 -16.36
N ASN A 120 -19.24 4.44 -17.15
CA ASN A 120 -20.52 4.64 -17.81
C ASN A 120 -20.78 3.58 -18.88
N ASP A 121 -19.81 3.28 -19.76
CA ASP A 121 -19.98 2.20 -20.75
C ASP A 121 -20.26 0.85 -20.06
N PHE A 122 -19.52 0.53 -18.99
CA PHE A 122 -19.78 -0.67 -18.18
C PHE A 122 -21.20 -0.69 -17.59
N ARG A 123 -21.67 0.43 -17.05
CA ARG A 123 -23.03 0.56 -16.50
C ARG A 123 -24.10 0.47 -17.59
N ASP A 124 -23.84 0.98 -18.78
CA ASP A 124 -24.78 0.91 -19.90
C ASP A 124 -24.89 -0.54 -20.43
N GLN A 125 -23.78 -1.29 -20.48
CA GLN A 125 -23.79 -2.72 -20.78
C GLN A 125 -24.60 -3.53 -19.75
N LEU A 126 -24.44 -3.23 -18.45
CA LEU A 126 -25.24 -3.84 -17.39
C LEU A 126 -26.73 -3.54 -17.53
N LYS A 127 -27.09 -2.28 -17.81
CA LYS A 127 -28.50 -1.88 -18.03
C LYS A 127 -29.11 -2.52 -19.27
N ALA A 128 -28.31 -2.78 -20.30
CA ALA A 128 -28.74 -3.49 -21.50
C ALA A 128 -28.96 -5.00 -21.26
N GLY A 129 -28.76 -5.50 -20.04
CA GLY A 129 -28.97 -6.91 -19.68
C GLY A 129 -27.83 -7.83 -20.09
N VAL A 130 -26.66 -7.28 -20.41
CA VAL A 130 -25.48 -8.09 -20.75
C VAL A 130 -24.97 -8.79 -19.50
N VAL A 131 -25.06 -10.14 -19.48
CA VAL A 131 -24.66 -10.98 -18.33
C VAL A 131 -23.18 -10.84 -17.99
N ARG A 132 -22.34 -10.58 -19.01
CA ARG A 132 -20.90 -10.33 -18.86
C ARG A 132 -20.51 -9.10 -19.68
N PRO A 133 -20.39 -7.92 -19.05
CA PRO A 133 -19.89 -6.74 -19.73
C PRO A 133 -18.46 -7.00 -20.22
N VAL A 134 -18.18 -6.71 -21.48
CA VAL A 134 -16.83 -6.84 -22.08
C VAL A 134 -16.34 -5.46 -22.44
N PHE A 135 -15.11 -5.15 -22.03
CA PHE A 135 -14.49 -3.89 -22.37
C PHE A 135 -14.06 -3.93 -23.84
N ASP A 136 -14.52 -2.94 -24.61
CA ASP A 136 -14.17 -2.78 -26.02
C ASP A 136 -13.22 -1.57 -26.18
N PRO A 137 -11.90 -1.79 -26.37
CA PRO A 137 -10.93 -0.71 -26.51
C PRO A 137 -11.14 0.12 -27.77
N ASP A 138 -11.76 -0.42 -28.83
CA ASP A 138 -11.98 0.31 -30.08
C ASP A 138 -13.05 1.42 -29.94
N LYS A 139 -13.89 1.36 -28.90
CA LYS A 139 -14.83 2.44 -28.55
C LYS A 139 -14.15 3.69 -27.98
N PHE A 140 -12.88 3.59 -27.58
CA PHE A 140 -12.12 4.67 -26.96
C PHE A 140 -10.80 4.94 -27.70
N PRO A 141 -10.84 5.31 -28.99
CA PRO A 141 -9.62 5.49 -29.81
C PRO A 141 -8.77 6.66 -29.35
N ASP A 142 -9.32 7.58 -28.56
CA ASP A 142 -8.63 8.73 -27.98
C ASP A 142 -7.78 8.38 -26.75
N LEU A 143 -7.93 7.16 -26.22
CA LEU A 143 -7.21 6.68 -25.05
C LEU A 143 -6.09 5.72 -25.46
N ASN A 144 -4.90 5.89 -24.89
CA ASN A 144 -3.78 4.96 -25.09
C ASN A 144 -3.98 3.70 -24.23
N ILE A 145 -4.93 2.87 -24.63
CA ILE A 145 -5.30 1.63 -23.93
C ILE A 145 -4.67 0.45 -24.67
N ASP A 146 -4.11 -0.49 -23.91
CA ASP A 146 -3.65 -1.75 -24.46
C ASP A 146 -4.84 -2.51 -25.06
N ARG A 147 -4.81 -2.69 -26.38
CA ARG A 147 -5.89 -3.34 -27.14
C ARG A 147 -6.04 -4.82 -26.83
N THR A 148 -5.06 -5.42 -26.16
CA THR A 148 -5.12 -6.81 -25.68
C THR A 148 -5.73 -6.92 -24.29
N ALA A 149 -5.83 -5.81 -23.55
CA ALA A 149 -6.36 -5.82 -22.20
C ALA A 149 -7.86 -6.12 -22.19
N TRP A 150 -8.25 -7.17 -21.46
CA TRP A 150 -9.63 -7.42 -21.03
C TRP A 150 -10.62 -7.68 -22.17
N THR A 151 -10.13 -8.14 -23.32
CA THR A 151 -10.97 -8.41 -24.52
C THR A 151 -11.86 -9.64 -24.39
N GLY A 152 -11.74 -10.44 -23.32
CA GLY A 152 -12.51 -11.68 -23.11
C GLY A 152 -12.25 -12.77 -24.15
N LYS A 153 -11.47 -12.47 -25.20
CA LYS A 153 -10.94 -13.41 -26.19
C LYS A 153 -9.75 -14.09 -25.53
N GLU A 154 -9.78 -15.42 -25.44
CA GLU A 154 -8.58 -16.18 -25.07
C GLU A 154 -7.48 -15.77 -26.05
N THR A 155 -6.38 -15.25 -25.51
CA THR A 155 -5.14 -15.07 -26.26
C THR A 155 -4.68 -16.47 -26.67
N GLU A 156 -4.98 -16.85 -27.90
CA GLU A 156 -4.39 -18.02 -28.53
C GLU A 156 -2.87 -17.80 -28.53
N LYS A 157 -2.17 -18.77 -27.93
CA LYS A 157 -0.76 -18.71 -27.54
C LYS A 157 0.21 -18.52 -28.70
#